data_AF-A0A8H6ZP87-F1
#
_entry.id   AF-A0A8H6ZP87-F1
#
_cell.length_a   1.000
_cell.length_b   1.000
_cell.length_c   1.000
_cell.angle_alpha   90.00
_cell.angle_beta   90.00
_cell.angle_gamma   90.00
#
_symmetry.space_group_name_H-M   'P 1'
#
loop_
_entity.id
_entity.type
_entity.pdbx_description
1 polymer ?
#
loop_
_entity_poly.entity_id
_entity_poly.type
_entity_poly.pdbx_seq_one_letter_code
_entity_poly.pdbx_strand_id
1 'polypeptide(L)'
;MWYNSILTVPKKLRGFRVGLAFEFETHTLAFVTLDNVFQPNWAVSCDKLPPTPSDVYADFHGFLRGVSTFVEGIMGSRKAGLAADGMRTAPSRVFFGMGVYTLCEVFFMAGIPIHISIQDFCQSPSRVARLCLALWEYTRKSHDNLWSDILKPALVDNILAPTRRQREQYGDWLMVYGKTRTLVPRRMAELIVKHEANDVNGEGDIFEPGYLNIALQEHPYLGYLVFGESAWTRLGGSVGGGDPLSSLFNKHNMLDAKSHINPEYYSSIVPYDFMDKTRPRKQTYLYYQAHKTGGKQLWTIAKIPSSHAESFDLITGVERKTRLFSEIVKKSASVAIGPLEYCGNGRIIMTTHQKKRVFVVQGDPSLSNTDFKRYIRGIYRIKNHLDEPGQPKKGMSKEHQTDLNKWITSLEVVRRHALSGSGCDMEETEDGFNGSDEAANDDDDQQMVVGPSSDNTLVGDEDDQPPRKKQRLSTDARLSLTFGKQNIIPPLFGIRVTRRSKKP
;
A
#
# COMPACT_ATOMS: atom_id res chain seq x y z
N MET A 1 30.46 -3.23 -7.27
CA MET A 1 29.44 -2.88 -6.26
C MET A 1 28.91 -4.11 -5.53
N TRP A 2 28.40 -5.14 -6.22
CA TRP A 2 27.75 -6.27 -5.56
C TRP A 2 28.63 -7.03 -4.55
N TYR A 3 29.78 -7.52 -5.00
CA TYR A 3 30.77 -8.23 -4.18
C TYR A 3 31.31 -7.38 -3.04
N ASN A 4 31.77 -6.17 -3.38
CA ASN A 4 32.47 -5.36 -2.40
C ASN A 4 31.51 -4.67 -1.43
N SER A 5 30.30 -4.31 -1.85
CA SER A 5 29.40 -3.44 -1.07
C SER A 5 28.14 -4.11 -0.57
N ILE A 6 27.56 -5.09 -1.26
CA ILE A 6 26.27 -5.68 -0.86
C ILE A 6 26.47 -7.01 -0.14
N LEU A 7 27.25 -7.93 -0.72
CA LEU A 7 27.45 -9.26 -0.14
C LEU A 7 28.15 -9.20 1.22
N THR A 8 29.07 -8.26 1.38
CA THR A 8 29.87 -8.05 2.58
C THR A 8 29.14 -7.35 3.73
N VAL A 9 27.94 -6.80 3.47
CA VAL A 9 27.16 -6.08 4.49
C VAL A 9 26.06 -6.99 5.03
N PRO A 10 25.88 -7.11 6.36
CA PRO A 10 24.81 -7.89 6.97
C PRO A 10 23.42 -7.47 6.48
N LYS A 11 22.52 -8.44 6.29
CA LYS A 11 21.15 -8.23 5.79
C LYS A 11 20.40 -7.10 6.53
N LYS A 12 20.50 -7.07 7.87
CA LYS A 12 19.86 -6.04 8.71
C LYS A 12 20.30 -4.61 8.37
N LEU A 13 21.53 -4.42 7.88
CA LEU A 13 22.11 -3.11 7.55
C LEU A 13 21.93 -2.70 6.09
N ARG A 14 21.56 -3.64 5.21
CA ARG A 14 21.29 -3.33 3.80
C ARG A 14 20.07 -2.43 3.63
N GLY A 15 19.08 -2.57 4.52
CA GLY A 15 17.80 -1.87 4.40
C GLY A 15 16.91 -2.39 3.26
N PHE A 16 17.29 -3.52 2.65
CA PHE A 16 16.50 -4.26 1.66
C PHE A 16 16.92 -5.73 1.67
N ARG A 17 16.10 -6.57 1.04
CA ARG A 17 16.30 -7.99 0.76
C ARG A 17 16.56 -8.18 -0.72
N VAL A 18 17.37 -9.19 -1.04
CA VAL A 18 17.61 -9.61 -2.42
C VAL A 18 16.68 -10.80 -2.68
N GLY A 19 15.61 -10.61 -3.45
CA GLY A 19 14.70 -11.70 -3.77
C GLY A 19 15.22 -12.58 -4.91
N LEU A 20 15.97 -11.98 -5.85
CA LEU A 20 16.60 -12.67 -6.98
C LEU A 20 17.80 -11.85 -7.47
N ALA A 21 18.88 -12.52 -7.84
CA ALA A 21 20.00 -11.87 -8.53
C ALA A 21 20.56 -12.80 -9.62
N PHE A 22 20.88 -12.21 -10.76
CA PHE A 22 21.58 -12.86 -11.85
C PHE A 22 22.96 -12.24 -12.00
N GLU A 23 23.99 -13.07 -11.96
CA GLU A 23 25.35 -12.66 -12.26
C GLU A 23 25.64 -12.90 -13.74
N PHE A 24 26.11 -11.85 -14.40
CA PHE A 24 26.66 -11.88 -15.75
C PHE A 24 28.14 -11.48 -15.69
N GLU A 25 28.89 -11.77 -16.75
CA GLU A 25 30.33 -11.48 -16.84
C GLU A 25 30.67 -10.01 -16.54
N THR A 26 29.80 -9.07 -16.93
CA THR A 26 30.05 -7.63 -16.81
C THR A 26 29.22 -6.93 -15.74
N HIS A 27 28.17 -7.56 -15.23
CA HIS A 27 27.22 -6.90 -14.32
C HIS A 27 26.39 -7.90 -13.52
N THR A 28 25.74 -7.39 -12.46
CA THR A 28 24.74 -8.13 -11.68
C THR A 28 23.39 -7.46 -11.87
N LEU A 29 22.38 -8.22 -12.27
CA LEU A 29 20.98 -7.78 -12.27
C LEU A 29 20.33 -8.30 -10.99
N ALA A 30 19.95 -7.40 -10.08
CA ALA A 30 19.33 -7.78 -8.82
C ALA A 30 17.91 -7.21 -8.71
N PHE A 31 16.99 -8.06 -8.29
CA PHE A 31 15.62 -7.73 -7.92
C PHE A 31 15.58 -7.63 -6.39
N VAL A 32 15.62 -6.40 -5.91
CA VAL A 32 15.69 -6.07 -4.50
C VAL A 32 14.35 -5.54 -4.01
N THR A 33 14.04 -5.81 -2.75
CA THR A 33 12.74 -5.50 -2.16
C THR A 33 12.85 -5.29 -0.66
N LEU A 34 12.03 -4.42 -0.10
CA LEU A 34 12.04 -4.17 1.34
C LEU A 34 11.61 -5.41 2.16
N ASP A 35 10.61 -6.13 1.66
CA ASP A 35 9.80 -7.10 2.39
C ASP A 35 9.54 -8.39 1.60
N ASN A 36 10.38 -8.70 0.60
CA ASN A 36 10.19 -9.86 -0.28
C ASN A 36 8.83 -9.80 -0.98
N VAL A 37 8.53 -8.63 -1.58
CA VAL A 37 7.34 -8.44 -2.42
C VAL A 37 7.36 -9.29 -3.68
N PHE A 38 8.11 -10.39 -3.76
CA PHE A 38 8.01 -11.35 -4.84
C PHE A 38 8.57 -12.70 -4.48
N GLN A 39 8.07 -13.71 -5.20
CA GLN A 39 8.54 -15.07 -5.12
C GLN A 39 8.90 -15.52 -6.54
N PRO A 40 10.18 -15.74 -6.85
CA PRO A 40 10.57 -16.29 -8.13
C PRO A 40 10.08 -17.74 -8.24
N ASN A 41 9.52 -18.10 -9.38
CA ASN A 41 9.22 -19.47 -9.73
C ASN A 41 10.19 -19.91 -10.82
N TRP A 42 10.73 -21.11 -10.67
CA TRP A 42 11.68 -21.70 -11.61
C TRP A 42 11.09 -22.97 -12.19
N ALA A 43 11.20 -23.12 -13.50
CA ALA A 43 10.86 -24.35 -14.17
C ALA A 43 11.76 -24.54 -15.40
N VAL A 44 11.94 -25.80 -15.80
CA VAL A 44 12.77 -26.16 -16.96
C VAL A 44 12.14 -25.69 -18.28
N SER A 45 10.82 -25.50 -18.29
CA SER A 45 10.04 -25.03 -19.44
C SER A 45 8.84 -24.20 -18.98
N CYS A 46 8.31 -23.34 -19.87
CA CYS A 46 7.24 -22.40 -19.54
C CYS A 46 5.92 -23.10 -19.14
N ASP A 47 5.62 -24.26 -19.71
CA ASP A 47 4.43 -25.07 -19.40
C ASP A 47 4.45 -25.68 -17.99
N LYS A 48 5.62 -25.71 -17.35
CA LYS A 48 5.80 -26.19 -15.98
C LYS A 48 5.78 -25.07 -14.94
N LEU A 49 5.71 -23.80 -15.36
CA LEU A 49 5.51 -22.69 -14.43
C LEU A 49 4.08 -22.74 -13.89
N PRO A 50 3.85 -22.33 -12.63
CA PRO A 50 2.51 -22.18 -12.12
C PRO A 50 1.73 -21.20 -13.02
N PRO A 51 0.42 -21.42 -13.23
CA PRO A 51 -0.38 -20.51 -14.03
C PRO A 51 -0.29 -19.10 -13.43
N THR A 52 0.10 -18.14 -14.27
CA THR A 52 0.11 -16.74 -13.88
C THR A 52 -1.34 -16.24 -13.83
N PRO A 53 -1.74 -15.50 -12.79
CA PRO A 53 -3.01 -14.79 -12.82
C PRO A 53 -3.10 -13.91 -14.06
N SER A 54 -4.29 -13.81 -14.66
CA SER A 54 -4.52 -12.93 -15.80
C SER A 54 -4.16 -11.49 -15.42
N ASP A 55 -3.34 -10.84 -16.25
CA ASP A 55 -2.95 -9.45 -16.04
C ASP A 55 -4.18 -8.55 -16.25
N VAL A 56 -4.52 -7.72 -15.26
CA VAL A 56 -5.71 -6.88 -15.35
C VAL A 56 -5.67 -5.94 -16.54
N TYR A 57 -4.50 -5.43 -16.93
CA TYR A 57 -4.36 -4.52 -18.05
C TYR A 57 -4.27 -5.24 -19.40
N ALA A 58 -3.42 -6.27 -19.50
CA ALA A 58 -3.14 -6.95 -20.76
C ALA A 58 -4.13 -8.07 -21.13
N ASP A 59 -4.81 -8.70 -20.15
CA ASP A 59 -5.84 -9.71 -20.35
C ASP A 59 -7.04 -9.44 -19.42
N PHE A 60 -7.70 -8.30 -19.65
CA PHE A 60 -8.82 -7.87 -18.81
C PHE A 60 -9.96 -8.89 -18.80
N HIS A 61 -10.29 -9.52 -19.94
CA HIS A 61 -11.33 -10.54 -20.00
C HIS A 61 -10.94 -11.79 -19.18
N GLY A 62 -9.68 -12.24 -19.24
CA GLY A 62 -9.19 -13.31 -18.38
C GLY A 62 -9.21 -12.93 -16.91
N PHE A 63 -8.94 -11.67 -16.57
CA PHE A 63 -9.07 -11.16 -15.22
C PHE A 63 -10.54 -11.18 -14.75
N LEU A 64 -11.48 -10.73 -15.58
CA LEU A 64 -12.92 -10.78 -15.29
C LEU A 64 -13.40 -12.20 -15.00
N ARG A 65 -12.91 -13.22 -15.72
CA ARG A 65 -13.21 -14.64 -15.40
C ARG A 65 -12.76 -15.02 -13.99
N GLY A 66 -11.56 -14.59 -13.61
CA GLY A 66 -11.03 -14.79 -12.25
C GLY A 66 -11.91 -14.11 -11.21
N VAL A 67 -12.33 -12.87 -11.47
CA VAL A 67 -13.22 -12.13 -10.55
C VAL A 67 -14.58 -12.80 -10.46
N SER A 68 -15.17 -13.24 -11.58
CA SER A 68 -16.44 -13.97 -11.57
C SER A 68 -16.35 -15.22 -10.69
N THR A 69 -15.28 -16.00 -10.83
CA THR A 69 -15.06 -17.21 -10.01
C THR A 69 -14.94 -16.86 -8.53
N PHE A 70 -14.22 -15.77 -8.22
CA PHE A 70 -14.10 -15.27 -6.85
C PHE A 70 -15.47 -14.85 -6.28
N VAL A 71 -16.23 -14.05 -7.01
CA VAL A 71 -17.55 -13.55 -6.60
C VAL A 71 -18.53 -14.70 -6.40
N GLU A 72 -18.59 -15.65 -7.33
CA GLU A 72 -19.43 -16.85 -7.23
C GLU A 72 -19.10 -17.67 -5.98
N GLY A 73 -17.80 -17.84 -5.69
CA GLY A 73 -17.33 -18.53 -4.49
C GLY A 73 -17.69 -17.81 -3.19
N ILE A 74 -17.74 -16.47 -3.18
CA ILE A 74 -18.24 -15.71 -2.01
C ILE A 74 -19.74 -15.88 -1.89
N MET A 75 -20.50 -15.70 -2.97
CA MET A 75 -21.97 -15.79 -2.98
C MET A 75 -22.48 -17.16 -2.52
N GLY A 76 -21.75 -18.23 -2.82
CA GLY A 76 -22.05 -19.59 -2.34
C GLY A 76 -21.60 -19.89 -0.91
N SER A 77 -20.96 -18.93 -0.23
CA SER A 77 -20.40 -19.11 1.12
C SER A 77 -21.03 -18.13 2.13
N ARG A 78 -20.83 -18.39 3.42
CA ARG A 78 -21.19 -17.44 4.50
C ARG A 78 -19.98 -16.66 5.00
N LYS A 79 -19.05 -16.31 4.11
CA LYS A 79 -17.82 -15.61 4.50
C LYS A 79 -18.16 -14.22 5.03
N ALA A 80 -17.81 -13.99 6.29
CA ALA A 80 -17.85 -12.68 6.91
C ALA A 80 -16.51 -11.96 6.73
N GLY A 81 -16.53 -10.63 6.73
CA GLY A 81 -15.34 -9.80 6.68
C GLY A 81 -15.48 -8.63 5.71
N LEU A 82 -14.46 -7.77 5.70
CA LEU A 82 -14.42 -6.61 4.82
C LEU A 82 -14.06 -7.02 3.40
N ALA A 83 -14.66 -6.34 2.41
CA ALA A 83 -14.30 -6.53 1.01
C ALA A 83 -12.80 -6.28 0.78
N ALA A 84 -12.26 -5.27 1.46
CA ALA A 84 -10.83 -4.95 1.52
C ALA A 84 -9.94 -6.15 1.86
N ASP A 85 -10.30 -6.88 2.92
CA ASP A 85 -9.56 -8.06 3.36
C ASP A 85 -9.77 -9.24 2.41
N GLY A 86 -11.02 -9.44 1.97
CA GLY A 86 -11.38 -10.52 1.06
C GLY A 86 -10.62 -10.46 -0.27
N MET A 87 -10.42 -9.26 -0.83
CA MET A 87 -9.65 -9.07 -2.07
C MET A 87 -8.16 -9.34 -1.87
N ARG A 88 -7.58 -8.84 -0.78
CA ARG A 88 -6.15 -9.03 -0.46
C ARG A 88 -5.78 -10.48 -0.13
N THR A 89 -6.75 -11.24 0.37
CA THR A 89 -6.59 -12.65 0.75
C THR A 89 -7.24 -13.61 -0.25
N ALA A 90 -7.71 -13.09 -1.39
CA ALA A 90 -8.43 -13.86 -2.38
C ALA A 90 -7.60 -15.07 -2.86
N PRO A 91 -8.19 -16.28 -2.87
CA PRO A 91 -7.59 -17.44 -3.51
C PRO A 91 -7.25 -17.15 -4.97
N SER A 92 -6.32 -17.92 -5.56
CA SER A 92 -5.79 -17.70 -6.93
C SER A 92 -5.12 -16.34 -7.19
N ARG A 93 -5.01 -15.47 -6.18
CA ARG A 93 -4.41 -14.14 -6.28
C ARG A 93 -5.01 -13.32 -7.43
N VAL A 94 -6.33 -13.36 -7.61
CA VAL A 94 -7.02 -12.63 -8.70
C VAL A 94 -6.76 -11.12 -8.63
N PHE A 95 -6.71 -10.54 -7.43
CA PHE A 95 -6.36 -9.12 -7.21
C PHE A 95 -4.86 -8.94 -6.94
N PHE A 96 -4.05 -9.54 -7.80
CA PHE A 96 -2.59 -9.50 -7.69
C PHE A 96 -2.05 -8.06 -7.68
N GLY A 97 -1.01 -7.79 -6.87
CA GLY A 97 -0.40 -6.46 -6.77
C GLY A 97 -1.23 -5.42 -5.98
N MET A 98 -2.41 -5.79 -5.47
CA MET A 98 -3.26 -4.88 -4.70
C MET A 98 -2.84 -4.80 -3.21
N GLY A 99 -1.87 -3.93 -2.93
CA GLY A 99 -1.50 -3.53 -1.57
C GLY A 99 -2.57 -2.69 -0.86
N VAL A 100 -2.33 -2.32 0.41
CA VAL A 100 -3.29 -1.51 1.19
C VAL A 100 -3.52 -0.15 0.53
N TYR A 101 -2.44 0.52 0.10
CA TYR A 101 -2.58 1.82 -0.54
C TYR A 101 -3.29 1.72 -1.89
N THR A 102 -2.93 0.74 -2.73
CA THR A 102 -3.59 0.49 -4.03
C THR A 102 -5.07 0.25 -3.83
N LEU A 103 -5.44 -0.56 -2.84
CA LEU A 103 -6.83 -0.81 -2.48
C LEU A 103 -7.58 0.48 -2.14
N CYS A 104 -7.04 1.34 -1.28
CA CYS A 104 -7.68 2.62 -0.93
C CYS A 104 -7.87 3.52 -2.17
N GLU A 105 -6.87 3.59 -3.05
CA GLU A 105 -6.95 4.36 -4.29
C GLU A 105 -8.01 3.81 -5.26
N VAL A 106 -8.08 2.48 -5.42
CA VAL A 106 -9.04 1.81 -6.29
C VAL A 106 -10.47 1.92 -5.74
N PHE A 107 -10.66 1.77 -4.42
CA PHE A 107 -11.98 1.96 -3.77
C PHE A 107 -12.46 3.41 -3.92
N PHE A 108 -11.55 4.39 -3.79
CA PHE A 108 -11.86 5.78 -4.04
C PHE A 108 -12.31 6.02 -5.49
N MET A 109 -11.57 5.53 -6.49
CA MET A 109 -11.94 5.67 -7.90
C MET A 109 -13.27 4.97 -8.21
N ALA A 110 -13.48 3.78 -7.64
CA ALA A 110 -14.71 3.02 -7.81
C ALA A 110 -15.89 3.61 -7.03
N GLY A 111 -15.67 4.56 -6.10
CA GLY A 111 -16.71 5.10 -5.23
C GLY A 111 -17.30 4.08 -4.27
N ILE A 112 -16.52 3.08 -3.85
CA ILE A 112 -16.97 1.98 -2.99
C ILE A 112 -16.61 2.31 -1.53
N PRO A 113 -17.55 2.20 -0.57
CA PRO A 113 -17.25 2.41 0.84
C PRO A 113 -16.23 1.40 1.35
N ILE A 114 -15.17 1.86 2.01
CA ILE A 114 -14.07 0.99 2.49
C ILE A 114 -14.49 0.00 3.59
N HIS A 115 -15.61 0.28 4.28
CA HIS A 115 -16.17 -0.54 5.35
C HIS A 115 -17.13 -1.62 4.86
N ILE A 116 -17.39 -1.69 3.55
CA ILE A 116 -18.35 -2.64 2.99
C ILE A 116 -17.94 -4.09 3.28
N SER A 117 -18.92 -4.92 3.64
CA SER A 117 -18.69 -6.35 3.78
C SER A 117 -18.37 -6.98 2.42
N ILE A 118 -17.59 -8.06 2.42
CA ILE A 118 -17.31 -8.78 1.17
C ILE A 118 -18.59 -9.35 0.54
N GLN A 119 -19.57 -9.72 1.37
CA GLN A 119 -20.86 -10.23 0.91
C GLN A 119 -21.66 -9.16 0.17
N ASP A 120 -21.86 -7.99 0.78
CA ASP A 120 -22.61 -6.88 0.17
C ASP A 120 -21.92 -6.33 -1.08
N PHE A 121 -20.58 -6.40 -1.10
CA PHE A 121 -19.81 -6.07 -2.30
C PHE A 121 -20.09 -7.06 -3.43
N CYS A 122 -19.95 -8.37 -3.18
CA CYS A 122 -20.15 -9.41 -4.18
C CYS A 122 -21.61 -9.52 -4.67
N GLN A 123 -22.57 -9.07 -3.87
CA GLN A 123 -24.00 -9.03 -4.22
C GLN A 123 -24.41 -7.77 -5.00
N SER A 124 -23.48 -6.89 -5.36
CA SER A 124 -23.76 -5.70 -6.15
C SER A 124 -22.98 -5.73 -7.48
N PRO A 125 -23.63 -6.06 -8.62
CA PRO A 125 -22.99 -6.03 -9.93
C PRO A 125 -22.31 -4.71 -10.23
N SER A 126 -22.95 -3.60 -9.87
CA SER A 126 -22.40 -2.25 -10.05
C SER A 126 -21.09 -2.04 -9.30
N ARG A 127 -21.01 -2.45 -8.02
CA ARG A 127 -19.77 -2.31 -7.23
C ARG A 127 -18.66 -3.20 -7.79
N VAL A 128 -18.97 -4.44 -8.16
CA VAL A 128 -17.98 -5.36 -8.74
C VAL A 128 -17.45 -4.83 -10.07
N ALA A 129 -18.33 -4.38 -10.97
CA ALA A 129 -17.94 -3.80 -12.26
C ALA A 129 -17.10 -2.52 -12.07
N ARG A 130 -17.51 -1.60 -11.18
CA ARG A 130 -16.75 -0.39 -10.86
C ARG A 130 -15.37 -0.70 -10.31
N LEU A 131 -15.23 -1.69 -9.43
CA LEU A 131 -13.92 -2.10 -8.92
C LEU A 131 -13.02 -2.61 -10.05
N CYS A 132 -13.53 -3.46 -10.94
CA CYS A 132 -12.75 -4.01 -12.04
C CYS A 132 -12.27 -2.92 -12.99
N LEU A 133 -13.17 -2.01 -13.38
CA LEU A 133 -12.85 -0.85 -14.20
C LEU A 133 -11.85 0.09 -13.50
N ALA A 134 -12.00 0.34 -12.20
CA ALA A 134 -11.09 1.16 -11.42
C ALA A 134 -9.69 0.55 -11.33
N LEU A 135 -9.59 -0.76 -11.13
CA LEU A 135 -8.31 -1.46 -11.10
C LEU A 135 -7.63 -1.45 -12.47
N TRP A 136 -8.40 -1.66 -13.56
CA TRP A 136 -7.88 -1.53 -14.91
C TRP A 136 -7.35 -0.12 -15.18
N GLU A 137 -8.13 0.91 -14.86
CA GLU A 137 -7.74 2.31 -15.05
C GLU A 137 -6.49 2.67 -14.24
N TYR A 138 -6.42 2.24 -12.98
CA TYR A 138 -5.26 2.43 -12.12
C TYR A 138 -4.01 1.77 -12.70
N THR A 139 -4.16 0.56 -13.25
CA THR A 139 -3.06 -0.21 -13.85
C THR A 139 -2.61 0.39 -15.17
N ARG A 140 -3.54 0.80 -16.05
CA ARG A 140 -3.26 1.53 -17.28
C ARG A 140 -2.46 2.80 -16.98
N LYS A 141 -2.96 3.64 -16.06
CA LYS A 141 -2.28 4.88 -15.67
C LYS A 141 -0.86 4.57 -15.18
N SER A 142 -0.71 3.51 -14.39
CA SER A 142 0.61 3.06 -13.92
C SER A 142 1.52 2.64 -15.07
N HIS A 143 1.00 1.88 -16.04
CA HIS A 143 1.75 1.47 -17.23
C HIS A 143 2.21 2.67 -18.07
N ASP A 144 1.33 3.64 -18.28
CA ASP A 144 1.56 4.77 -19.17
C ASP A 144 2.48 5.84 -18.56
N ASN A 145 2.35 6.11 -17.26
CA ASN A 145 2.98 7.29 -16.65
C ASN A 145 3.97 6.98 -15.52
N LEU A 146 3.82 5.85 -14.79
CA LEU A 146 4.63 5.60 -13.61
C LEU A 146 6.13 5.47 -13.96
N TRP A 147 6.42 4.80 -15.07
CA TRP A 147 7.80 4.64 -15.52
C TRP A 147 8.43 5.97 -15.93
N SER A 148 7.79 6.72 -16.83
CA SER A 148 8.33 7.96 -17.39
C SER A 148 8.40 9.08 -16.35
N ASP A 149 7.38 9.20 -15.51
CA ASP A 149 7.15 10.41 -14.72
C ASP A 149 7.71 10.26 -13.29
N ILE A 150 7.77 9.03 -12.77
CA ILE A 150 8.15 8.75 -11.38
C ILE A 150 9.44 7.94 -11.29
N LEU A 151 9.51 6.77 -11.93
CA LEU A 151 10.61 5.82 -11.72
C LEU A 151 11.89 6.22 -12.47
N LYS A 152 11.78 6.48 -13.77
CA LYS A 152 12.93 6.83 -14.62
C LYS A 152 13.69 8.07 -14.12
N PRO A 153 13.02 9.16 -13.68
CA PRO A 153 13.73 10.31 -13.11
C PRO A 153 14.47 10.00 -11.80
N ALA A 154 14.04 8.97 -11.06
CA ALA A 154 14.64 8.55 -9.81
C ALA A 154 15.80 7.54 -9.99
N LEU A 155 16.06 7.08 -11.21
CA LEU A 155 17.22 6.25 -11.52
C LEU A 155 18.50 7.09 -11.62
N VAL A 156 19.52 6.70 -10.86
CA VAL A 156 20.87 7.26 -10.96
C VAL A 156 21.84 6.09 -11.06
N ASP A 157 22.62 6.04 -12.13
CA ASP A 157 23.54 4.93 -12.44
C ASP A 157 22.84 3.56 -12.42
N ASN A 158 21.63 3.49 -12.99
CA ASN A 158 20.75 2.30 -13.02
C ASN A 158 20.28 1.81 -11.64
N ILE A 159 20.43 2.62 -10.60
CA ILE A 159 19.95 2.33 -9.24
C ILE A 159 18.81 3.30 -8.93
N LEU A 160 17.70 2.76 -8.42
CA LEU A 160 16.60 3.58 -7.93
C LEU A 160 17.04 4.30 -6.66
N ALA A 161 17.27 5.60 -6.76
CA ALA A 161 17.80 6.44 -5.68
C ALA A 161 16.98 7.73 -5.55
N PRO A 162 15.68 7.63 -5.21
CA PRO A 162 14.80 8.80 -5.23
C PRO A 162 15.27 9.86 -4.23
N THR A 163 15.15 11.13 -4.63
CA THR A 163 15.31 12.27 -3.74
C THR A 163 14.05 12.47 -2.89
N ARG A 164 14.14 13.27 -1.82
CA ARG A 164 12.97 13.66 -1.03
C ARG A 164 11.88 14.33 -1.88
N ARG A 165 12.28 15.22 -2.79
CA ARG A 165 11.35 15.90 -3.70
C ARG A 165 10.62 14.91 -4.61
N GLN A 166 11.33 13.93 -5.18
CA GLN A 166 10.71 12.90 -6.02
C GLN A 166 9.72 12.03 -5.24
N ARG A 167 10.04 11.71 -3.98
CA ARG A 167 9.08 11.04 -3.09
C ARG A 167 7.85 11.91 -2.85
N GLU A 168 8.03 13.19 -2.53
CA GLU A 168 6.90 14.12 -2.35
C GLU A 168 6.03 14.21 -3.62
N GLN A 169 6.64 14.23 -4.82
CA GLN A 169 5.94 14.19 -6.10
C GLN A 169 5.13 12.90 -6.30
N TYR A 170 5.61 11.75 -5.82
CA TYR A 170 4.80 10.53 -5.81
C TYR A 170 3.56 10.67 -4.90
N GLY A 171 3.61 11.52 -3.87
CA GLY A 171 2.42 11.87 -3.10
C GLY A 171 1.32 12.52 -3.94
N ASP A 172 1.67 13.23 -5.02
CA ASP A 172 0.70 13.82 -5.95
C ASP A 172 0.04 12.78 -6.85
N TRP A 173 0.67 11.61 -7.04
CA TRP A 173 0.12 10.47 -7.77
C TRP A 173 -1.08 9.82 -7.05
N LEU A 174 -1.00 9.77 -5.71
CA LEU A 174 -2.04 9.21 -4.85
C LEU A 174 -3.25 10.15 -4.80
N MET A 175 -4.47 9.64 -4.67
CA MET A 175 -5.67 10.46 -4.53
C MET A 175 -6.09 10.57 -3.07
N VAL A 176 -5.98 9.52 -2.27
CA VAL A 176 -6.48 9.52 -0.87
C VAL A 176 -5.46 9.08 0.15
N TYR A 177 -4.58 8.14 -0.18
CA TYR A 177 -3.72 7.50 0.80
C TYR A 177 -2.70 8.49 1.36
N GLY A 178 -2.62 8.57 2.69
CA GLY A 178 -1.66 9.43 3.39
C GLY A 178 -1.88 10.94 3.17
N LYS A 179 -3.07 11.37 2.72
CA LYS A 179 -3.37 12.79 2.48
C LYS A 179 -4.11 13.43 3.64
N THR A 180 -4.05 14.76 3.73
CA THR A 180 -4.96 15.51 4.63
C THR A 180 -6.26 15.81 3.90
N ARG A 181 -6.14 16.29 2.66
CA ARG A 181 -7.25 16.62 1.79
C ARG A 181 -6.98 16.13 0.38
N THR A 182 -8.04 15.90 -0.37
CA THR A 182 -7.96 15.59 -1.79
C THR A 182 -8.89 16.49 -2.59
N LEU A 183 -8.54 16.72 -3.86
CA LEU A 183 -9.39 17.45 -4.79
C LEU A 183 -10.39 16.45 -5.39
N VAL A 184 -11.67 16.77 -5.31
CA VAL A 184 -12.74 15.96 -5.90
C VAL A 184 -13.60 16.81 -6.83
N PRO A 185 -14.20 16.24 -7.89
CA PRO A 185 -15.19 16.93 -8.72
C PRO A 185 -16.39 17.42 -7.88
N ARG A 186 -17.08 18.48 -8.31
CA ARG A 186 -18.20 19.06 -7.54
C ARG A 186 -19.31 18.05 -7.28
N ARG A 187 -19.66 17.25 -8.29
CA ARG A 187 -20.64 16.16 -8.15
C ARG A 187 -20.26 15.19 -7.03
N MET A 188 -19.02 14.72 -7.00
CA MET A 188 -18.52 13.87 -5.91
C MET A 188 -18.58 14.58 -4.55
N ALA A 189 -18.28 15.88 -4.49
CA ALA A 189 -18.38 16.68 -3.28
C ALA A 189 -19.81 16.80 -2.74
N GLU A 190 -20.81 16.85 -3.61
CA GLU A 190 -22.24 16.82 -3.25
C GLU A 190 -22.67 15.45 -2.74
N LEU A 191 -22.20 14.38 -3.40
CA LEU A 191 -22.45 13.00 -2.95
C LEU A 191 -21.86 12.74 -1.55
N ILE A 192 -20.67 13.27 -1.25
CA ILE A 192 -20.09 13.18 0.12
C ILE A 192 -21.03 13.82 1.15
N VAL A 193 -21.55 15.02 0.87
CA VAL A 193 -22.44 15.72 1.80
C VAL A 193 -23.72 14.92 2.06
N LYS A 194 -24.30 14.34 1.00
CA LYS A 194 -25.50 13.49 1.11
C LYS A 194 -25.23 12.19 1.88
N HIS A 195 -24.09 11.57 1.62
CA HIS A 195 -23.67 10.37 2.33
C HIS A 195 -23.49 10.65 3.83
N GLU A 196 -22.80 11.75 4.18
CA GLU A 196 -22.55 12.16 5.56
C GLU A 196 -23.81 12.66 6.29
N ALA A 197 -24.80 13.20 5.58
CA ALA A 197 -26.09 13.57 6.16
C ALA A 197 -26.90 12.34 6.64
N ASN A 198 -26.64 11.18 6.05
CA ASN A 198 -27.29 9.91 6.36
C ASN A 198 -26.40 9.02 7.25
N ASP A 199 -26.01 9.55 8.41
CA ASP A 199 -24.98 8.98 9.30
C ASP A 199 -25.23 7.52 9.75
N VAL A 200 -26.49 7.08 9.78
CA VAL A 200 -26.85 5.73 10.26
C VAL A 200 -26.39 4.65 9.27
N ASN A 201 -26.71 4.80 7.98
CA ASN A 201 -26.47 3.74 6.98
C ASN A 201 -25.54 4.17 5.84
N GLY A 202 -25.28 5.47 5.68
CA GLY A 202 -24.66 6.03 4.47
C GLY A 202 -25.57 5.80 3.25
N GLU A 203 -26.26 6.84 2.79
CA GLU A 203 -27.10 6.66 1.60
C GLU A 203 -26.25 6.77 0.33
N GLY A 204 -26.14 5.64 -0.37
CA GLY A 204 -25.54 5.55 -1.69
C GLY A 204 -24.02 5.65 -1.71
N ASP A 205 -23.47 5.16 -2.81
CA ASP A 205 -22.04 5.13 -3.11
C ASP A 205 -21.58 6.50 -3.65
N ILE A 206 -20.43 6.98 -3.17
CA ILE A 206 -19.84 8.26 -3.58
C ILE A 206 -19.04 8.02 -4.86
N PHE A 207 -19.75 7.79 -5.97
CA PHE A 207 -19.16 7.40 -7.25
C PHE A 207 -19.08 8.57 -8.23
N GLU A 208 -17.91 8.72 -8.85
CA GLU A 208 -17.63 9.73 -9.87
C GLU A 208 -17.05 9.05 -11.13
N PRO A 209 -17.88 8.85 -12.17
CA PRO A 209 -17.50 8.07 -13.34
C PRO A 209 -16.42 8.72 -14.20
N GLY A 210 -16.13 10.00 -14.03
CA GLY A 210 -15.01 10.65 -14.69
C GLY A 210 -13.66 10.00 -14.36
N TYR A 211 -13.51 9.39 -13.18
CA TYR A 211 -12.31 8.61 -12.84
C TYR A 211 -12.16 7.33 -13.65
N LEU A 212 -13.24 6.81 -14.23
CA LEU A 212 -13.28 5.57 -15.02
C LEU A 212 -13.52 5.83 -16.50
N ASN A 213 -13.38 7.07 -16.97
CA ASN A 213 -13.78 7.46 -18.32
C ASN A 213 -13.10 6.60 -19.40
N ILE A 214 -11.78 6.41 -19.32
CA ILE A 214 -11.05 5.62 -20.33
C ILE A 214 -11.41 4.14 -20.20
N ALA A 215 -11.43 3.59 -18.98
CA ALA A 215 -11.90 2.21 -18.76
C ALA A 215 -13.30 1.94 -19.32
N LEU A 216 -14.25 2.87 -19.18
CA LEU A 216 -15.60 2.75 -19.72
C LEU A 216 -15.66 2.87 -21.25
N GLN A 217 -14.70 3.56 -21.87
CA GLN A 217 -14.58 3.63 -23.33
C GLN A 217 -13.97 2.35 -23.91
N GLU A 218 -12.98 1.77 -23.24
CA GLU A 218 -12.28 0.55 -23.65
C GLU A 218 -13.09 -0.72 -23.33
N HIS A 219 -13.85 -0.70 -22.23
CA HIS A 219 -14.69 -1.82 -21.76
C HIS A 219 -16.16 -1.41 -21.61
N PRO A 220 -16.81 -0.91 -22.68
CA PRO A 220 -18.16 -0.34 -22.62
C PRO A 220 -19.22 -1.36 -22.24
N TYR A 221 -18.93 -2.65 -22.46
CA TYR A 221 -19.80 -3.77 -22.10
C TYR A 221 -20.01 -3.91 -20.58
N LEU A 222 -19.17 -3.30 -19.72
CA LEU A 222 -19.42 -3.26 -18.27
C LEU A 222 -20.26 -2.06 -17.83
N GLY A 223 -20.47 -1.05 -18.70
CA GLY A 223 -21.16 0.18 -18.32
C GLY A 223 -22.60 -0.05 -17.86
N TYR A 224 -23.31 -1.01 -18.48
CA TYR A 224 -24.67 -1.33 -18.07
C TYR A 224 -24.74 -2.01 -16.69
N LEU A 225 -23.73 -2.78 -16.28
CA LEU A 225 -23.65 -3.29 -14.90
C LEU A 225 -23.40 -2.16 -13.89
N VAL A 226 -22.64 -1.13 -14.28
CA VAL A 226 -22.36 0.03 -13.43
C VAL A 226 -23.62 0.87 -13.20
N PHE A 227 -24.28 1.28 -14.29
CA PHE A 227 -25.35 2.28 -14.26
C PHE A 227 -26.76 1.72 -14.33
N GLY A 228 -26.93 0.46 -14.76
CA GLY A 228 -28.17 -0.06 -15.30
C GLY A 228 -28.30 0.24 -16.81
N GLU A 229 -29.02 -0.61 -17.53
CA GLU A 229 -29.19 -0.54 -18.98
C GLU A 229 -29.72 0.81 -19.47
N SER A 230 -30.83 1.29 -18.89
CA SER A 230 -31.47 2.54 -19.33
C SER A 230 -30.56 3.76 -19.11
N ALA A 231 -29.90 3.83 -17.96
CA ALA A 231 -29.00 4.92 -17.64
C ALA A 231 -27.73 4.89 -18.49
N TRP A 232 -27.17 3.70 -18.75
CA TRP A 232 -26.01 3.55 -19.62
C TRP A 232 -26.32 3.97 -21.06
N THR A 233 -27.47 3.56 -21.58
CA THR A 233 -27.94 3.97 -22.92
C THR A 233 -28.12 5.49 -23.01
N ARG A 234 -28.71 6.12 -21.99
CA ARG A 234 -28.85 7.58 -21.90
C ARG A 234 -27.50 8.31 -21.87
N LEU A 235 -26.48 7.68 -21.29
CA LEU A 235 -25.10 8.18 -21.27
C LEU A 235 -24.34 7.92 -22.59
N GLY A 236 -25.02 7.38 -23.62
CA GLY A 236 -24.46 7.09 -24.94
C GLY A 236 -23.77 5.72 -25.06
N GLY A 237 -23.89 4.89 -24.03
CA GLY A 237 -23.35 3.54 -24.02
C GLY A 237 -24.21 2.54 -24.79
N SER A 238 -23.60 1.47 -25.29
CA SER A 238 -24.30 0.30 -25.80
C SER A 238 -24.32 -0.80 -24.75
N VAL A 239 -25.44 -1.51 -24.65
CA VAL A 239 -25.53 -2.72 -23.83
C VAL A 239 -24.80 -3.84 -24.57
N GLY A 240 -23.67 -4.26 -24.02
CA GLY A 240 -22.96 -5.46 -24.44
C GLY A 240 -23.33 -6.62 -23.54
N GLY A 241 -23.22 -7.85 -24.06
CA GLY A 241 -23.29 -9.06 -23.25
C GLY A 241 -22.08 -9.95 -23.53
N GLY A 242 -22.00 -11.06 -22.80
CA GLY A 242 -21.01 -12.11 -23.06
C GLY A 242 -19.69 -11.97 -22.32
N ASP A 243 -19.48 -10.90 -21.54
CA ASP A 243 -18.36 -10.88 -20.60
C ASP A 243 -18.63 -11.78 -19.39
N PRO A 244 -17.57 -12.19 -18.66
CA PRO A 244 -17.70 -13.15 -17.57
C PRO A 244 -18.52 -12.64 -16.38
N LEU A 245 -18.53 -11.33 -16.10
CA LEU A 245 -19.27 -10.78 -14.96
C LEU A 245 -20.76 -10.71 -15.30
N SER A 246 -21.09 -10.21 -16.48
CA SER A 246 -22.46 -10.17 -16.98
C SER A 246 -23.09 -11.56 -17.02
N SER A 247 -22.33 -12.56 -17.49
CA SER A 247 -22.76 -13.96 -17.51
C SER A 247 -23.03 -14.50 -16.10
N LEU A 248 -22.15 -14.19 -15.13
CA LEU A 248 -22.32 -14.58 -13.74
C LEU A 248 -23.58 -13.95 -13.12
N PHE A 249 -23.73 -12.64 -13.21
CA PHE A 249 -24.86 -11.96 -12.58
C PHE A 249 -26.18 -12.31 -13.25
N ASN A 250 -26.19 -12.56 -14.56
CA ASN A 250 -27.36 -13.11 -15.25
C ASN A 250 -27.74 -14.48 -14.71
N LYS A 251 -26.76 -15.40 -14.55
CA LYS A 251 -26.99 -16.73 -13.96
C LYS A 251 -27.62 -16.68 -12.57
N HIS A 252 -27.32 -15.64 -11.79
CA HIS A 252 -27.89 -15.43 -10.46
C HIS A 252 -29.12 -14.51 -10.42
N ASN A 253 -29.66 -14.10 -11.57
CA ASN A 253 -30.79 -13.14 -11.68
C ASN A 253 -30.53 -11.81 -10.95
N MET A 254 -29.30 -11.30 -11.06
CA MET A 254 -28.84 -10.11 -10.37
C MET A 254 -28.60 -8.92 -11.28
N LEU A 255 -28.90 -8.99 -12.58
CA LEU A 255 -28.69 -7.86 -13.50
C LEU A 255 -29.49 -6.61 -13.08
N ASP A 256 -30.64 -6.80 -12.43
CA ASP A 256 -31.50 -5.73 -11.91
C ASP A 256 -31.24 -5.41 -10.43
N ALA A 257 -30.18 -5.96 -9.83
CA ALA A 257 -29.84 -5.68 -8.44
C ALA A 257 -29.51 -4.19 -8.23
N LYS A 258 -29.78 -3.69 -7.02
CA LYS A 258 -29.55 -2.29 -6.67
C LYS A 258 -28.10 -1.88 -6.96
N SER A 259 -27.92 -0.83 -7.77
CA SER A 259 -26.60 -0.33 -8.17
C SER A 259 -25.89 0.47 -7.06
N HIS A 260 -26.65 0.89 -6.04
CA HIS A 260 -26.23 1.78 -4.94
C HIS A 260 -25.73 3.17 -5.38
N ILE A 261 -25.78 3.48 -6.67
CA ILE A 261 -25.60 4.83 -7.20
C ILE A 261 -26.97 5.37 -7.61
N ASN A 262 -27.11 6.69 -7.70
CA ASN A 262 -28.31 7.31 -8.24
C ASN A 262 -28.01 7.80 -9.67
N PRO A 263 -28.53 7.12 -10.71
CA PRO A 263 -28.27 7.44 -12.11
C PRO A 263 -28.59 8.87 -12.53
N GLU A 264 -29.49 9.54 -11.82
CA GLU A 264 -29.97 10.89 -12.16
C GLU A 264 -28.93 11.98 -11.88
N TYR A 265 -27.88 11.69 -11.10
CA TYR A 265 -26.74 12.60 -10.95
C TYR A 265 -25.79 12.60 -12.16
N TYR A 266 -25.98 11.69 -13.11
CA TYR A 266 -25.06 11.49 -14.23
C TYR A 266 -25.77 11.84 -15.54
N SER A 267 -25.63 13.10 -15.95
CA SER A 267 -25.96 13.55 -17.32
C SER A 267 -24.81 13.32 -18.31
N SER A 268 -23.58 13.19 -17.81
CA SER A 268 -22.39 12.79 -18.57
C SER A 268 -21.43 11.98 -17.70
N ILE A 269 -20.59 11.16 -18.37
CA ILE A 269 -19.51 10.40 -17.74
C ILE A 269 -18.47 11.36 -17.15
N VAL A 270 -17.95 12.26 -17.97
CA VAL A 270 -17.01 13.30 -17.53
C VAL A 270 -17.78 14.61 -17.33
N PRO A 271 -17.89 15.12 -16.10
CA PRO A 271 -18.48 16.44 -15.89
C PRO A 271 -17.50 17.52 -16.36
N TYR A 272 -18.02 18.66 -16.78
CA TYR A 272 -17.20 19.76 -17.33
C TYR A 272 -16.10 20.24 -16.36
N ASP A 273 -16.34 20.15 -15.05
CA ASP A 273 -15.42 20.57 -13.99
C ASP A 273 -14.42 19.49 -13.57
N PHE A 274 -14.40 18.31 -14.20
CA PHE A 274 -13.55 17.19 -13.77
C PHE A 274 -12.06 17.54 -13.73
N MET A 275 -11.61 18.35 -14.69
CA MET A 275 -10.22 18.82 -14.81
C MET A 275 -10.00 20.21 -14.19
N ASP A 276 -11.02 20.79 -13.57
CA ASP A 276 -10.94 22.12 -12.99
C ASP A 276 -9.97 22.15 -11.80
N LYS A 277 -9.09 23.15 -11.77
CA LYS A 277 -8.17 23.40 -10.65
C LYS A 277 -8.88 24.00 -9.44
N THR A 278 -10.08 24.57 -9.64
CA THR A 278 -10.94 25.13 -8.57
C THR A 278 -11.79 24.08 -7.86
N ARG A 279 -11.60 22.79 -8.16
CA ARG A 279 -12.30 21.68 -7.52
C ARG A 279 -12.25 21.79 -5.99
N PRO A 280 -13.37 21.45 -5.30
CA PRO A 280 -13.40 21.48 -3.85
C PRO A 280 -12.37 20.52 -3.26
N ARG A 281 -11.73 20.95 -2.17
CA ARG A 281 -10.87 20.11 -1.34
C ARG A 281 -11.69 19.44 -0.25
N LYS A 282 -11.71 18.12 -0.22
CA LYS A 282 -12.41 17.34 0.80
C LYS A 282 -11.43 16.70 1.77
N GLN A 283 -11.86 16.61 3.02
CA GLN A 283 -11.10 15.96 4.08
C GLN A 283 -10.99 14.47 3.77
N THR A 284 -9.85 13.89 4.14
CA THR A 284 -9.68 12.43 4.12
C THR A 284 -9.65 11.91 5.55
N TYR A 285 -10.15 10.70 5.74
CA TYR A 285 -10.21 10.01 7.01
C TYR A 285 -9.26 8.83 7.00
N LEU A 286 -8.68 8.54 8.17
CA LEU A 286 -7.83 7.38 8.40
C LEU A 286 -8.51 6.53 9.47
N TYR A 287 -8.75 5.27 9.16
CA TYR A 287 -9.27 4.29 10.09
C TYR A 287 -8.29 3.13 10.26
N TYR A 288 -8.29 2.54 11.46
CA TYR A 288 -7.88 1.15 11.64
C TYR A 288 -9.13 0.28 11.79
N GLN A 289 -9.01 -0.99 11.41
CA GLN A 289 -10.01 -1.97 11.77
C GLN A 289 -9.83 -2.32 13.26
N ALA A 290 -10.90 -2.15 14.03
CA ALA A 290 -10.90 -2.42 15.47
C ALA A 290 -10.49 -3.88 15.75
N HIS A 291 -9.94 -4.10 16.95
CA HIS A 291 -9.54 -5.43 17.45
C HIS A 291 -8.44 -6.16 16.68
N LYS A 292 -7.81 -5.53 15.68
CA LYS A 292 -6.60 -6.06 15.04
C LYS A 292 -5.39 -5.27 15.53
N THR A 293 -4.57 -5.88 16.38
CA THR A 293 -3.24 -5.34 16.75
C THR A 293 -2.42 -5.10 15.49
N GLY A 294 -1.94 -3.86 15.29
CA GLY A 294 -1.28 -3.47 14.05
C GLY A 294 -2.24 -3.31 12.86
N GLY A 295 -3.48 -2.89 13.13
CA GLY A 295 -4.55 -2.68 12.14
C GLY A 295 -4.08 -1.94 10.89
N LYS A 296 -4.63 -2.33 9.74
CA LYS A 296 -4.25 -1.74 8.45
C LYS A 296 -4.80 -0.32 8.32
N GLN A 297 -4.00 0.57 7.75
CA GLN A 297 -4.37 1.96 7.46
C GLN A 297 -5.38 2.00 6.31
N LEU A 298 -6.64 2.28 6.62
CA LEU A 298 -7.69 2.46 5.62
C LEU A 298 -7.96 3.96 5.43
N TRP A 299 -7.56 4.47 4.28
CA TRP A 299 -7.76 5.87 3.90
C TRP A 299 -8.99 6.00 2.99
N THR A 300 -9.84 7.00 3.28
CA THR A 300 -11.07 7.27 2.52
C THR A 300 -11.43 8.76 2.57
N ILE A 301 -12.37 9.19 1.74
CA ILE A 301 -12.97 10.55 1.77
C ILE A 301 -14.29 10.61 2.51
N ALA A 302 -14.84 9.47 2.92
CA ALA A 302 -16.13 9.36 3.57
C ALA A 302 -15.95 8.95 5.03
N LYS A 303 -16.76 9.53 5.93
CA LYS A 303 -16.89 8.99 7.28
C LYS A 303 -17.52 7.61 7.21
N ILE A 304 -17.04 6.70 8.05
CA ILE A 304 -17.71 5.42 8.28
C ILE A 304 -18.98 5.70 9.07
N PRO A 305 -20.16 5.21 8.62
CA PRO A 305 -21.43 5.36 9.32
C PRO A 305 -21.37 4.85 10.77
N SER A 306 -22.20 5.42 11.64
CA SER A 306 -22.24 5.04 13.06
C SER A 306 -22.62 3.57 13.27
N SER A 307 -23.40 2.96 12.38
CA SER A 307 -23.71 1.52 12.37
C SER A 307 -22.48 0.61 12.24
N HIS A 308 -21.36 1.13 11.76
CA HIS A 308 -20.10 0.40 11.62
C HIS A 308 -19.00 0.93 12.55
N ALA A 309 -19.26 1.95 13.36
CA ALA A 309 -18.24 2.63 14.16
C ALA A 309 -17.49 1.68 15.12
N GLU A 310 -18.17 0.68 15.69
CA GLU A 310 -17.55 -0.29 16.60
C GLU A 310 -16.49 -1.17 15.91
N SER A 311 -16.56 -1.31 14.58
CA SER A 311 -15.59 -2.09 13.80
C SER A 311 -14.37 -1.27 13.36
N PHE A 312 -14.34 0.04 13.63
CA PHE A 312 -13.30 0.94 13.11
C PHE A 312 -12.89 2.04 14.07
N ASP A 313 -11.59 2.15 14.31
CA ASP A 313 -11.00 3.24 15.09
C ASP A 313 -10.67 4.42 14.18
N LEU A 314 -11.35 5.56 14.35
CA LEU A 314 -11.01 6.79 13.64
C LEU A 314 -9.72 7.39 14.22
N ILE A 315 -8.67 7.45 13.40
CA ILE A 315 -7.39 8.00 13.81
C ILE A 315 -7.34 9.50 13.53
N THR A 316 -7.08 10.28 14.58
CA THR A 316 -7.05 11.76 14.53
C THR A 316 -5.77 12.33 15.15
N GLY A 317 -5.70 13.67 15.25
CA GLY A 317 -4.65 14.37 16.00
C GLY A 317 -3.22 14.10 15.53
N VAL A 318 -2.32 13.94 16.51
CA VAL A 318 -0.88 13.72 16.28
C VAL A 318 -0.64 12.41 15.56
N GLU A 319 -1.32 11.33 15.95
CA GLU A 319 -1.15 10.02 15.32
C GLU A 319 -1.45 10.10 13.83
N ARG A 320 -2.63 10.61 13.43
CA ARG A 320 -2.99 10.79 12.02
C ARG A 320 -1.95 11.63 11.28
N LYS A 321 -1.46 12.71 11.90
CA LYS A 321 -0.43 13.57 11.31
C LYS A 321 0.84 12.78 11.00
N THR A 322 1.32 11.92 11.92
CA THR A 322 2.51 11.09 11.67
C THR A 322 2.33 10.06 10.55
N ARG A 323 1.08 9.70 10.21
CA ARG A 323 0.76 8.78 9.12
C ARG A 323 0.57 9.47 7.76
N LEU A 324 0.61 10.80 7.70
CA LEU A 324 0.55 11.51 6.43
C LEU A 324 1.78 11.21 5.58
N PHE A 325 1.58 10.93 4.30
CA PHE A 325 2.66 10.61 3.37
C PHE A 325 3.73 11.71 3.36
N SER A 326 3.31 12.98 3.33
CA SER A 326 4.21 14.12 3.41
C SER A 326 4.98 14.16 4.72
N GLU A 327 4.36 13.88 5.87
CA GLU A 327 5.07 13.86 7.15
C GLU A 327 6.06 12.70 7.22
N ILE A 328 5.71 11.51 6.71
CA ILE A 328 6.61 10.36 6.67
C ILE A 328 7.83 10.67 5.79
N VAL A 329 7.63 11.16 4.56
CA VAL A 329 8.73 11.55 3.66
C VAL A 329 9.59 12.66 4.26
N LYS A 330 8.97 13.57 5.02
CA LYS A 330 9.67 14.74 5.54
C LYS A 330 10.45 14.49 6.83
N LYS A 331 9.96 13.60 7.69
CA LYS A 331 10.45 13.42 9.06
C LYS A 331 11.07 12.07 9.30
N SER A 332 10.64 11.04 8.59
CA SER A 332 11.30 9.74 8.70
C SER A 332 12.45 9.68 7.70
N ALA A 333 13.61 9.20 8.15
CA ALA A 333 14.67 8.72 7.25
C ALA A 333 14.29 7.38 6.60
N SER A 334 13.17 6.80 7.05
CA SER A 334 12.50 5.62 6.52
C SER A 334 11.53 6.03 5.42
N VAL A 335 11.02 5.07 4.66
CA VAL A 335 10.14 5.37 3.54
C VAL A 335 8.93 4.45 3.51
N ALA A 336 7.79 4.99 3.03
CA ALA A 336 6.47 4.52 3.45
C ALA A 336 5.77 3.59 2.46
N ILE A 337 5.71 3.94 1.17
CA ILE A 337 4.81 3.29 0.20
C ILE A 337 5.24 3.52 -1.24
N GLY A 338 4.89 2.59 -2.12
CA GLY A 338 4.96 2.75 -3.57
C GLY A 338 6.25 2.25 -4.23
N PRO A 339 6.29 2.29 -5.57
CA PRO A 339 7.29 1.60 -6.37
C PRO A 339 8.69 2.25 -6.26
N LEU A 340 8.78 3.48 -5.75
CA LEU A 340 10.04 4.14 -5.42
C LEU A 340 10.81 3.46 -4.28
N GLU A 341 10.13 2.65 -3.47
CA GLU A 341 10.66 2.15 -2.20
C GLU A 341 10.71 0.63 -2.14
N TYR A 342 9.80 -0.05 -2.84
CA TYR A 342 9.76 -1.50 -2.92
C TYR A 342 10.81 -2.12 -3.84
N CYS A 343 11.51 -1.33 -4.67
CA CYS A 343 12.45 -1.81 -5.68
C CYS A 343 13.92 -1.49 -5.36
N GLY A 344 14.26 -1.35 -4.07
CA GLY A 344 15.61 -0.99 -3.62
C GLY A 344 15.81 0.51 -3.50
N ASN A 345 16.62 0.90 -2.53
CA ASN A 345 16.59 2.26 -1.98
C ASN A 345 17.97 2.88 -1.97
N GLY A 346 18.50 3.11 -3.18
CA GLY A 346 19.75 3.84 -3.37
C GLY A 346 19.74 5.19 -2.65
N ARG A 347 20.94 5.65 -2.31
CA ARG A 347 21.18 6.89 -1.57
C ARG A 347 22.17 7.72 -2.34
N ILE A 348 21.78 8.96 -2.62
CA ILE A 348 22.63 9.94 -3.31
C ILE A 348 23.33 10.78 -2.24
N ILE A 349 24.65 10.88 -2.32
CA ILE A 349 25.43 11.85 -1.56
C ILE A 349 26.23 12.77 -2.48
N MET A 350 26.51 13.95 -1.97
CA MET A 350 27.49 14.88 -2.55
C MET A 350 28.80 14.70 -1.79
N THR A 351 29.84 14.26 -2.48
CA THR A 351 31.18 14.15 -1.89
C THR A 351 31.71 15.52 -1.49
N THR A 352 32.80 15.57 -0.72
CA THR A 352 33.56 16.82 -0.45
C THR A 352 33.90 17.61 -1.73
N HIS A 353 34.19 16.92 -2.83
CA HIS A 353 34.49 17.53 -4.15
C HIS A 353 33.25 17.82 -5.01
N GLN A 354 32.06 17.88 -4.41
CA GLN A 354 30.79 18.13 -5.11
C GLN A 354 30.45 17.11 -6.22
N LYS A 355 31.06 15.93 -6.23
CA LYS A 355 30.65 14.83 -7.11
C LYS A 355 29.46 14.11 -6.50
N LYS A 356 28.45 13.81 -7.33
CA LYS A 356 27.34 12.93 -6.96
C LYS A 356 27.85 11.49 -6.92
N ARG A 357 27.48 10.76 -5.87
CA ARG A 357 27.68 9.31 -5.79
C ARG A 357 26.41 8.63 -5.29
N VAL A 358 26.14 7.47 -5.86
CA VAL A 358 25.08 6.57 -5.41
C VAL A 358 25.71 5.42 -4.65
N PHE A 359 25.09 5.05 -3.54
CA PHE A 359 25.36 3.80 -2.85
C PHE A 359 24.04 3.19 -2.38
N VAL A 360 24.11 1.91 -2.03
CA VAL A 360 22.92 1.05 -1.90
C VAL A 360 22.64 0.63 -0.47
N VAL A 361 23.68 0.53 0.37
CA VAL A 361 23.56 0.00 1.74
C VAL A 361 24.19 0.93 2.77
N GLN A 362 23.70 0.90 4.01
CA GLN A 362 24.38 1.59 5.10
C GLN A 362 25.69 0.85 5.40
N GLY A 363 26.80 1.59 5.46
CA GLY A 363 28.12 0.99 5.65
C GLY A 363 28.82 0.56 4.36
N ASP A 364 28.39 1.05 3.19
CA ASP A 364 29.05 0.75 1.91
C ASP A 364 30.58 1.03 1.99
N PRO A 365 31.44 0.01 1.85
CA PRO A 365 32.89 0.13 1.95
C PRO A 365 33.49 1.06 0.90
N SER A 366 32.82 1.26 -0.24
CA SER A 366 33.29 2.11 -1.34
C SER A 366 33.24 3.62 -1.05
N LEU A 367 32.53 4.05 0.01
CA LEU A 367 32.50 5.44 0.43
C LEU A 367 33.82 5.86 1.08
N SER A 368 34.22 7.13 1.02
CA SER A 368 35.33 7.59 1.88
C SER A 368 34.87 7.61 3.34
N ASN A 369 35.78 7.48 4.32
CA ASN A 369 35.40 7.61 5.75
C ASN A 369 34.73 8.96 6.04
N THR A 370 35.19 10.03 5.38
CA THR A 370 34.61 11.37 5.50
C THR A 370 33.19 11.42 4.98
N ASP A 371 32.94 10.90 3.77
CA ASP A 371 31.61 10.89 3.15
C ASP A 371 30.63 9.99 3.92
N PHE A 372 31.10 8.82 4.37
CA PHE A 372 30.35 7.90 5.21
C PHE A 372 29.91 8.57 6.53
N LYS A 373 30.85 9.16 7.29
CA LYS A 373 30.54 9.86 8.55
C LYS A 373 29.59 11.03 8.33
N ARG A 374 29.78 11.78 7.24
CA ARG A 374 28.88 12.88 6.86
C ARG A 374 27.47 12.39 6.58
N TYR A 375 27.34 11.27 5.86
CA TYR A 375 26.04 10.66 5.56
C TYR A 375 25.32 10.20 6.83
N ILE A 376 25.99 9.41 7.68
CA ILE A 376 25.40 8.91 8.94
C ILE A 376 25.00 10.06 9.87
N ARG A 377 25.84 11.11 9.98
CA ARG A 377 25.49 12.33 10.72
C ARG A 377 24.24 13.00 10.14
N GLY A 378 24.08 13.03 8.82
CA GLY A 378 22.89 13.55 8.16
C GLY A 378 21.62 12.79 8.57
N ILE A 379 21.65 11.45 8.50
CA ILE A 379 20.52 10.62 8.94
C ILE A 379 20.22 10.82 10.43
N TYR A 380 21.25 10.80 11.27
CA TYR A 380 21.10 10.97 12.72
C TYR A 380 20.39 12.27 13.06
N ARG A 381 20.77 13.37 12.39
CA ARG A 381 20.14 14.68 12.58
C ARG A 381 18.68 14.70 12.17
N ILE A 382 18.31 13.99 11.10
CA ILE A 382 16.91 13.85 10.67
C ILE A 382 16.13 13.06 11.72
N LYS A 383 16.62 11.87 12.12
CA LYS A 383 15.97 11.00 13.11
C LYS A 383 15.75 11.70 14.46
N ASN A 384 16.68 12.57 14.87
CA ASN A 384 16.62 13.28 16.16
C ASN A 384 16.06 14.71 16.04
N HIS A 385 15.36 15.07 14.95
CA HIS A 385 14.74 16.38 14.79
C HIS A 385 15.70 17.59 14.94
N LEU A 386 16.97 17.41 14.54
CA LEU A 386 18.02 18.44 14.61
C LEU A 386 18.17 19.22 13.28
N ASP A 387 17.57 18.72 12.21
CA ASP A 387 17.58 19.33 10.87
C ASP A 387 16.16 19.35 10.29
N GLU A 388 15.27 20.07 10.97
CA GLU A 388 13.88 20.22 10.53
C GLU A 388 13.77 21.26 9.40
N PRO A 389 13.05 20.96 8.30
CA PRO A 389 12.86 21.91 7.21
C PRO A 389 12.24 23.22 7.69
N GLY A 390 12.81 24.33 7.26
CA GLY A 390 12.35 25.67 7.63
C GLY A 390 12.78 26.14 9.02
N GLN A 391 13.49 25.30 9.78
CA GLN A 391 14.08 25.67 11.08
C GLN A 391 15.60 25.84 10.95
N PRO A 392 16.21 26.75 11.73
CA PRO A 392 17.66 26.80 11.85
C PRO A 392 18.22 25.46 12.34
N LYS A 393 19.38 25.07 11.81
CA LYS A 393 20.04 23.82 12.21
C LYS A 393 20.40 23.87 13.70
N LYS A 394 19.85 22.94 14.47
CA LYS A 394 20.17 22.80 15.91
C LYS A 394 21.56 22.18 16.09
N GLY A 395 22.31 22.68 17.06
CA GLY A 395 23.55 22.05 17.51
C GLY A 395 23.29 20.65 18.09
N MET A 396 24.27 19.75 17.99
CA MET A 396 24.20 18.45 18.68
C MET A 396 24.65 18.62 20.13
N SER A 397 23.84 18.17 21.10
CA SER A 397 24.24 18.05 22.50
C SER A 397 25.39 17.05 22.67
N LYS A 398 26.04 17.03 23.84
CA LYS A 398 27.08 16.03 24.16
C LYS A 398 26.54 14.60 24.08
N GLU A 399 25.30 14.39 24.51
CA GLU A 399 24.59 13.11 24.41
C GLU A 399 24.40 12.70 22.95
N HIS A 400 23.85 13.60 22.11
CA HIS A 400 23.70 13.34 20.68
C HIS A 400 25.03 13.01 19.98
N GLN A 401 26.12 13.68 20.35
CA GLN A 401 27.45 13.40 19.81
C GLN A 401 27.95 12.02 20.22
N THR A 402 27.71 11.64 21.48
CA THR A 402 28.10 10.33 22.02
C THR A 402 27.35 9.21 21.30
N ASP A 403 26.04 9.34 21.12
CA ASP A 403 25.21 8.34 20.43
C ASP A 403 25.53 8.24 18.95
N LEU A 404 25.72 9.38 18.27
CA LEU A 404 26.19 9.40 16.89
C LEU A 404 27.54 8.70 16.74
N ASN A 405 28.50 8.95 17.64
CA ASN A 405 29.81 8.31 17.59
C ASN A 405 29.72 6.81 17.82
N LYS A 406 28.92 6.35 18.79
CA LYS A 406 28.63 4.91 18.99
C LYS A 406 28.08 4.27 17.72
N TRP A 407 27.13 4.92 17.06
CA TRP A 407 26.54 4.41 15.81
C TRP A 407 27.52 4.39 14.64
N ILE A 408 28.34 5.45 14.50
CA ILE A 408 29.41 5.47 13.49
C ILE A 408 30.40 4.33 13.75
N THR A 409 30.84 4.13 14.99
CA THR A 409 31.80 3.08 15.34
C THR A 409 31.24 1.69 15.05
N SER A 410 29.97 1.42 15.37
CA SER A 410 29.37 0.11 15.08
C SER A 410 29.32 -0.18 13.58
N LEU A 411 28.95 0.81 12.76
CA LEU A 411 28.95 0.67 11.31
C LEU A 411 30.37 0.62 10.70
N GLU A 412 31.37 1.29 11.31
CA GLU A 412 32.77 1.19 10.89
C GLU A 412 33.35 -0.21 11.14
N VAL A 413 32.93 -0.91 12.20
CA VAL A 413 33.29 -2.32 12.43
C VAL A 413 32.80 -3.17 11.26
N VAL A 414 31.51 -3.09 10.93
CA VAL A 414 30.91 -3.81 9.80
C VAL A 414 31.65 -3.53 8.50
N ARG A 415 31.97 -2.25 8.26
CA ARG A 415 32.65 -1.82 7.05
C ARG A 415 34.10 -2.30 6.96
N ARG A 416 34.81 -2.42 8.09
CA ARG A 416 36.15 -3.02 8.15
C ARG A 416 36.12 -4.52 7.87
N HIS A 417 35.16 -5.24 8.45
CA HIS A 417 34.94 -6.66 8.13
C HIS A 417 34.64 -6.87 6.65
N ALA A 418 33.80 -6.00 6.08
CA ALA A 418 33.51 -6.03 4.64
C ALA A 418 34.75 -5.84 3.75
N LEU A 419 35.71 -5.02 4.20
CA LEU A 419 36.95 -4.73 3.46
C LEU A 419 38.03 -5.80 3.64
N SER A 420 38.05 -6.51 4.78
CA SER A 420 39.12 -7.49 5.06
C SER A 420 38.99 -8.78 4.26
N GLY A 421 37.88 -9.01 3.56
CA GLY A 421 37.65 -10.22 2.77
C GLY A 421 37.63 -11.51 3.60
N SER A 422 37.70 -11.40 4.92
CA SER A 422 37.48 -12.47 5.87
C SER A 422 36.00 -12.82 5.78
N GLY A 423 35.68 -13.79 4.92
CA GLY A 423 34.37 -14.43 4.89
C GLY A 423 34.13 -15.09 6.23
N CYS A 424 33.67 -14.32 7.21
CA CYS A 424 33.08 -14.87 8.41
C CYS A 424 31.73 -15.43 7.98
N ASP A 425 31.60 -16.74 8.09
CA ASP A 425 30.39 -17.36 8.60
C ASP A 425 30.11 -16.70 9.96
N MET A 426 29.50 -15.51 9.95
CA MET A 426 28.88 -15.00 11.16
C MET A 426 27.66 -15.89 11.36
N GLU A 427 27.83 -16.96 12.13
CA GLU A 427 26.72 -17.56 12.86
C GLU A 427 25.92 -16.40 13.45
N GLU A 428 24.64 -16.33 13.08
CA GLU A 428 23.71 -15.35 13.63
C GLU A 428 23.54 -15.64 15.12
N THR A 429 24.49 -15.21 15.95
CA THR A 429 24.27 -15.14 17.40
C THR A 429 23.23 -14.05 17.61
N GLU A 430 22.02 -14.44 17.99
CA GLU A 430 20.87 -13.57 18.28
C GLU A 430 21.06 -12.66 19.50
N ASP A 431 22.28 -12.50 20.00
CA ASP A 431 22.57 -11.68 21.18
C ASP A 431 22.59 -10.17 20.85
N GLY A 432 21.44 -9.53 21.11
CA GLY A 432 21.41 -8.34 21.96
C GLY A 432 21.95 -7.02 21.41
N PHE A 433 21.52 -6.59 20.22
CA PHE A 433 21.63 -5.16 19.85
C PHE A 433 20.34 -4.41 20.23
N ASN A 434 20.28 -3.87 21.46
CA ASN A 434 19.23 -2.96 21.93
C ASN A 434 19.44 -1.52 21.41
N GLY A 435 19.40 -1.35 20.09
CA GLY A 435 19.01 -0.09 19.49
C GLY A 435 17.50 -0.10 19.36
N SER A 436 16.79 0.77 20.08
CA SER A 436 15.33 0.88 20.03
C SER A 436 14.87 1.36 18.64
N ASP A 437 14.77 0.43 17.70
CA ASP A 437 13.89 0.44 16.54
C ASP A 437 13.35 -1.01 16.46
N GLU A 438 12.06 -1.15 16.76
CA GLU A 438 11.32 -2.41 16.94
C GLU A 438 11.47 -3.36 15.75
N ALA A 439 12.11 -4.50 15.99
CA ALA A 439 11.94 -5.73 15.23
C ALA A 439 12.11 -6.89 16.21
N ALA A 440 11.00 -7.39 16.76
CA ALA A 440 10.97 -8.61 17.54
C ALA A 440 10.35 -9.74 16.70
N ASN A 441 11.09 -10.85 16.64
CA ASN A 441 10.63 -12.18 16.24
C ASN A 441 9.62 -12.70 17.29
N ASP A 442 8.78 -13.66 16.89
CA ASP A 442 8.49 -14.88 17.67
C ASP A 442 7.75 -15.92 16.80
N ASP A 443 8.13 -17.17 17.04
CA ASP A 443 7.53 -18.44 16.61
C ASP A 443 6.93 -19.14 17.86
N ASP A 444 6.05 -20.12 17.61
CA ASP A 444 5.37 -21.05 18.55
C ASP A 444 4.33 -20.42 19.52
N ASP A 445 3.17 -21.01 19.86
CA ASP A 445 2.80 -22.42 19.91
C ASP A 445 1.26 -22.61 19.92
N GLN A 446 0.86 -23.75 19.37
CA GLN A 446 -0.20 -24.68 19.80
C GLN A 446 -1.72 -24.36 19.87
N GLN A 447 -2.42 -25.36 19.33
CA GLN A 447 -3.83 -25.73 19.44
C GLN A 447 -4.34 -25.78 20.89
N MET A 448 -5.63 -25.50 21.10
CA MET A 448 -6.46 -26.27 22.03
C MET A 448 -7.94 -26.29 21.60
N VAL A 449 -8.55 -27.43 21.91
CA VAL A 449 -9.83 -27.99 21.45
C VAL A 449 -10.94 -27.69 22.46
N VAL A 450 -12.13 -27.38 21.92
CA VAL A 450 -13.53 -27.62 22.37
C VAL A 450 -13.86 -27.81 23.86
N GLY A 451 -14.89 -27.09 24.34
CA GLY A 451 -15.79 -27.53 25.41
C GLY A 451 -16.82 -26.47 25.86
N PRO A 452 -18.15 -26.74 25.86
CA PRO A 452 -19.20 -25.78 26.20
C PRO A 452 -19.78 -25.95 27.63
N SER A 453 -20.31 -24.88 28.24
CA SER A 453 -21.27 -24.93 29.35
C SER A 453 -22.04 -23.60 29.44
N SER A 454 -23.32 -23.55 29.07
CA SER A 454 -24.53 -23.68 29.92
C SER A 454 -24.88 -22.44 30.75
N ASP A 455 -26.02 -21.85 30.38
CA ASP A 455 -27.08 -21.20 31.18
C ASP A 455 -26.76 -20.63 32.57
N ASN A 456 -27.10 -19.33 32.76
CA ASN A 456 -28.18 -18.97 33.68
C ASN A 456 -28.69 -17.53 33.50
N THR A 457 -30.01 -17.44 33.49
CA THR A 457 -30.89 -16.27 33.58
C THR A 457 -30.93 -15.62 34.97
N LEU A 458 -31.27 -14.32 35.01
CA LEU A 458 -32.12 -13.56 35.96
C LEU A 458 -31.54 -12.13 36.18
N VAL A 459 -32.17 -11.08 35.67
CA VAL A 459 -33.21 -10.21 36.30
C VAL A 459 -32.70 -9.44 37.53
N GLY A 460 -32.74 -8.10 37.46
CA GLY A 460 -32.57 -7.21 38.60
C GLY A 460 -32.41 -5.74 38.19
N ASP A 461 -33.44 -4.95 38.51
CA ASP A 461 -33.68 -3.54 38.18
C ASP A 461 -32.73 -2.52 38.85
N GLU A 462 -32.76 -1.31 38.27
CA GLU A 462 -32.68 0.04 38.87
C GLU A 462 -31.70 0.29 40.03
N ASP A 463 -30.74 1.20 39.84
CA ASP A 463 -30.78 2.47 40.60
C ASP A 463 -29.81 3.54 40.08
N ASP A 464 -30.34 4.76 40.14
CA ASP A 464 -29.76 6.06 39.86
C ASP A 464 -28.73 6.44 40.94
N GLN A 465 -27.50 6.82 40.56
CA GLN A 465 -26.78 8.00 41.09
C GLN A 465 -25.34 8.14 40.55
N PRO A 466 -24.83 9.38 40.39
CA PRO A 466 -23.53 9.64 39.75
C PRO A 466 -22.40 9.79 40.78
N PRO A 467 -21.15 9.39 40.45
CA PRO A 467 -20.01 9.85 41.21
C PRO A 467 -19.17 10.86 40.39
N ARG A 468 -19.09 12.08 40.92
CA ARG A 468 -17.97 12.99 40.68
C ARG A 468 -16.67 12.29 41.13
N LYS A 469 -15.71 12.13 40.22
CA LYS A 469 -14.29 11.96 40.59
C LYS A 469 -13.39 12.83 39.73
N LYS A 470 -12.65 13.71 40.42
CA LYS A 470 -11.42 14.34 39.94
C LYS A 470 -10.42 13.23 39.62
N GLN A 471 -9.85 13.23 38.42
CA GLN A 471 -8.68 12.42 38.10
C GLN A 471 -7.50 13.32 37.74
N ARG A 472 -6.44 13.15 38.52
CA ARG A 472 -5.10 13.68 38.29
C ARG A 472 -4.57 13.11 36.96
N LEU A 473 -4.07 13.99 36.11
CA LEU A 473 -3.24 13.61 34.96
C LEU A 473 -1.93 13.03 35.47
N SER A 474 -1.76 11.72 35.31
CA SER A 474 -0.47 11.03 35.43
C SER A 474 0.09 10.89 34.02
N THR A 475 1.15 11.63 33.74
CA THR A 475 2.06 11.41 32.61
C THR A 475 2.81 10.09 32.82
N ASP A 476 2.56 9.12 31.94
CA ASP A 476 3.58 8.25 31.33
C ASP A 476 2.88 7.08 30.62
N ALA A 477 2.75 7.19 29.30
CA ALA A 477 2.37 6.08 28.43
C ALA A 477 3.38 6.01 27.29
N ARG A 478 4.32 5.07 27.39
CA ARG A 478 5.19 4.64 26.28
C ARG A 478 4.40 3.65 25.43
N LEU A 479 4.07 4.06 24.20
CA LEU A 479 3.42 3.24 23.18
C LEU A 479 4.49 2.43 22.41
N SER A 480 4.37 1.11 22.40
CA SER A 480 5.11 0.20 21.51
C SER A 480 4.27 -0.15 20.28
N LEU A 481 4.90 -0.21 19.11
CA LEU A 481 4.31 -0.52 17.81
C LEU A 481 4.77 -1.91 17.35
N THR A 482 3.87 -2.89 17.38
CA THR A 482 4.15 -4.25 16.87
C THR A 482 3.71 -4.38 15.40
N PHE A 483 4.60 -4.85 14.53
CA PHE A 483 4.30 -5.16 13.12
C PHE A 483 4.03 -6.67 12.95
N GLY A 484 2.78 -7.03 12.62
CA GLY A 484 2.41 -8.42 12.31
C GLY A 484 2.75 -8.85 10.87
N LYS A 485 3.20 -10.11 10.71
CA LYS A 485 3.48 -10.82 9.45
C LYS A 485 2.30 -10.69 8.45
N GLN A 486 2.54 -10.27 7.19
CA GLN A 486 1.54 -10.38 6.10
C GLN A 486 2.14 -10.51 4.68
N ASN A 487 1.51 -11.42 3.91
CA ASN A 487 1.19 -11.51 2.48
C ASN A 487 2.17 -10.97 1.41
N ILE A 488 2.55 -11.89 0.52
CA ILE A 488 3.62 -11.84 -0.48
C ILE A 488 3.18 -11.15 -1.80
N ILE A 489 4.04 -10.24 -2.28
CA ILE A 489 3.92 -9.19 -3.34
C ILE A 489 3.87 -9.46 -4.87
N PRO A 490 4.55 -10.40 -5.56
CA PRO A 490 5.38 -10.17 -6.80
C PRO A 490 5.18 -8.96 -7.76
N PRO A 491 6.25 -8.35 -8.35
CA PRO A 491 6.13 -7.54 -9.55
C PRO A 491 5.99 -8.42 -10.80
N LEU A 492 5.24 -7.89 -11.77
CA LEU A 492 5.00 -8.45 -13.11
C LEU A 492 6.22 -8.22 -14.02
N PHE A 493 7.17 -9.15 -14.03
CA PHE A 493 8.14 -9.26 -15.12
C PHE A 493 8.47 -10.73 -15.40
N GLY A 494 8.16 -11.21 -16.61
CA GLY A 494 8.65 -12.48 -17.12
C GLY A 494 10.00 -12.26 -17.82
N ILE A 495 11.10 -12.67 -17.20
CA ILE A 495 12.42 -12.63 -17.83
C ILE A 495 12.72 -13.99 -18.42
N ARG A 496 12.73 -14.08 -19.74
CA ARG A 496 13.11 -15.30 -20.46
C ARG A 496 14.63 -15.34 -20.62
N VAL A 497 15.31 -16.08 -19.74
CA VAL A 497 16.74 -16.37 -19.90
C VAL A 497 16.89 -17.60 -20.80
N THR A 498 17.33 -17.41 -22.05
CA THR A 498 17.65 -18.53 -22.94
C THR A 498 19.13 -18.87 -22.84
N ARG A 499 19.45 -20.12 -22.50
CA ARG A 499 20.82 -20.62 -22.52
C ARG A 499 21.18 -20.92 -23.98
N ARG A 500 21.94 -20.05 -24.64
CA ARG A 500 22.61 -20.44 -25.90
C ARG A 500 23.68 -21.47 -25.55
N SER A 501 23.45 -22.73 -25.88
CA SER A 501 24.51 -23.73 -25.82
C SER A 501 25.61 -23.31 -26.79
N LYS A 502 26.79 -22.98 -26.29
CA LYS A 502 27.98 -23.03 -27.13
C LYS A 502 28.12 -24.49 -27.56
N LYS A 503 28.01 -24.76 -28.87
CA LYS A 503 28.44 -26.04 -29.43
C LYS A 503 29.94 -26.21 -29.10
N PRO A 504 30.38 -27.44 -28.83
CA PRO A 504 31.75 -27.74 -28.43
C PRO A 504 32.79 -27.22 -29.43
#